data_AF-A0A1L7WWV1-F1
#
_entry.id   AF-A0A1L7WWV1-F1
#
_cell.length_a   1.000
_cell.length_b   1.000
_cell.length_c   1.000
_cell.angle_alpha   90.00
_cell.angle_beta   90.00
_cell.angle_gamma   90.00
#
_symmetry.space_group_name_H-M   'P 1'
#
loop_
_entity.id
_entity.type
_entity.pdbx_description
1 polymer ?
#
loop_
_entity_poly.entity_id
_entity_poly.type
_entity_poly.pdbx_seq_one_letter_code
_entity_poly.pdbx_strand_id
1 'polypeptide(L)'
;MASRGVQTFSRSLKTLRAFNSSSRDPLTQCLAPRLCRSMATETALPTDTASPPEPVSSQKNRIFDSSFLTNASDPVYDLPDSTVTTTIYKFPEMEPIRFETYDSKHLYLPLRRDILHRAVIFEGDATRQGTASTKTRYEVHGSHRKIRPQKGTGMARLGTRQSPMLKGGGKSFGPHPRDFSTELPRKVYDLAWRTALSWRYRRGELIVCEDGMDIEFPKTRFAKQIFEHNGWGQQDGRSLLITGGFRRNLFRAVRHAGEDGRVQMVREVDVKDLLELGRVIIEKRALDEILKEHQSDLISKIKAKSAV
;
A
#
# COMPACT_ATOMS: atom_id res chain seq x y z
N MET A 1 -46.45 -20.22 61.56
CA MET A 1 -45.98 -21.29 62.46
C MET A 1 -46.13 -22.62 61.74
N ALA A 2 -45.04 -23.42 61.68
CA ALA A 2 -44.93 -24.85 61.24
C ALA A 2 -45.31 -25.12 59.76
N SER A 3 -44.75 -26.08 58.99
CA SER A 3 -43.92 -27.29 59.20
C SER A 3 -43.25 -27.65 57.85
N ARG A 4 -41.94 -27.95 57.74
CA ARG A 4 -41.24 -29.27 57.67
C ARG A 4 -41.87 -30.44 56.86
N GLY A 5 -41.03 -31.04 55.99
CA GLY A 5 -41.07 -32.44 55.52
C GLY A 5 -40.58 -32.57 54.06
N VAL A 6 -39.30 -32.81 53.74
CA VAL A 6 -38.56 -34.10 53.65
C VAL A 6 -39.32 -35.21 52.93
N GLN A 7 -38.89 -35.57 51.71
CA GLN A 7 -38.88 -36.95 51.23
C GLN A 7 -37.65 -37.23 50.34
N THR A 8 -36.98 -38.30 50.70
CA THR A 8 -35.81 -38.97 50.12
C THR A 8 -36.21 -39.87 48.95
N PHE A 9 -35.35 -39.99 47.93
CA PHE A 9 -35.29 -41.23 47.13
C PHE A 9 -33.84 -41.63 46.82
N SER A 10 -33.66 -42.94 46.88
CA SER A 10 -32.43 -43.70 47.08
C SER A 10 -31.76 -44.15 45.78
N ARG A 11 -30.43 -44.27 45.85
CA ARG A 11 -29.55 -45.31 45.29
C ARG A 11 -29.94 -45.96 43.94
N SER A 12 -29.02 -45.85 42.99
CA SER A 12 -28.62 -47.01 42.18
C SER A 12 -27.09 -47.04 42.00
N LEU A 13 -26.55 -48.24 42.13
CA LEU A 13 -25.14 -48.59 42.16
C LEU A 13 -24.68 -49.07 40.78
N LYS A 14 -23.41 -48.76 40.46
CA LYS A 14 -22.41 -49.57 39.74
C LYS A 14 -22.74 -50.03 38.31
N THR A 15 -21.93 -49.53 37.37
CA THR A 15 -21.13 -50.41 36.51
C THR A 15 -19.71 -49.89 36.40
N LEU A 16 -18.75 -50.78 36.64
CA LEU A 16 -17.30 -50.62 36.48
C LEU A 16 -16.88 -51.36 35.20
N ARG A 17 -16.01 -50.74 34.39
CA ARG A 17 -14.96 -51.31 33.51
C ARG A 17 -14.58 -50.21 32.50
N ALA A 18 -13.32 -49.91 32.17
CA ALA A 18 -12.02 -50.41 32.59
C ALA A 18 -10.99 -49.30 32.31
N PHE A 19 -9.90 -49.34 33.05
CA PHE A 19 -8.72 -48.49 32.89
C PHE A 19 -8.11 -48.63 31.49
N ASN A 20 -7.71 -47.50 30.89
CA ASN A 20 -6.49 -47.50 30.09
C ASN A 20 -5.65 -46.27 30.48
N SER A 21 -4.46 -46.56 30.97
CA SER A 21 -3.51 -45.64 31.59
C SER A 21 -2.77 -44.82 30.53
N SER A 22 -2.94 -43.50 30.55
CA SER A 22 -1.83 -42.58 30.25
C SER A 22 -2.07 -41.26 31.00
N SER A 23 -1.61 -41.22 32.25
CA SER A 23 -1.55 -39.99 33.03
C SER A 23 -0.53 -39.06 32.40
N ARG A 24 -0.99 -37.97 31.78
CA ARG A 24 -0.17 -36.78 31.51
C ARG A 24 -0.68 -35.66 32.41
N ASP A 25 0.24 -35.08 33.18
CA ASP A 25 -0.05 -34.13 34.25
C ASP A 25 -0.71 -32.84 33.74
N PRO A 26 -1.76 -32.35 34.41
CA PRO A 26 -2.53 -31.17 33.96
C PRO A 26 -1.77 -29.84 34.08
N LEU A 27 -0.53 -29.83 34.58
CA LEU A 27 0.32 -28.64 34.67
C LEU A 27 1.27 -28.45 33.48
N THR A 28 1.29 -29.36 32.50
CA THR A 28 2.12 -29.23 31.29
C THR A 28 1.38 -28.71 30.06
N GLN A 29 0.07 -28.47 30.15
CA GLN A 29 -0.76 -28.01 29.02
C GLN A 29 -0.72 -26.50 28.74
N CYS A 30 0.00 -25.69 29.53
CA CYS A 30 0.05 -24.23 29.36
C CYS A 30 1.37 -23.68 28.80
N LEU A 31 2.32 -24.54 28.40
CA LEU A 31 3.52 -24.10 27.69
C LEU A 31 3.28 -24.23 26.18
N ALA A 32 2.96 -23.11 25.53
CA ALA A 32 2.97 -23.02 24.07
C ALA A 32 4.34 -23.49 23.55
N PRO A 33 4.41 -24.29 22.46
CA PRO A 33 5.67 -24.61 21.84
C PRO A 33 6.30 -23.30 21.37
N ARG A 34 7.44 -22.92 21.98
CA ARG A 34 8.25 -21.82 21.49
C ARG A 34 8.76 -22.20 20.11
N LEU A 35 8.07 -21.72 19.07
CA LEU A 35 8.59 -21.65 17.72
C LEU A 35 9.70 -20.58 17.71
N CYS A 36 10.85 -20.92 18.30
CA CYS A 36 12.11 -20.24 18.03
C CYS A 36 12.51 -20.62 16.60
N ARG A 37 11.98 -19.90 15.62
CA ARG A 37 12.49 -19.95 14.25
C ARG A 37 13.79 -19.16 14.24
N SER A 38 14.93 -19.84 14.39
CA SER A 38 16.24 -19.28 14.07
C SER A 38 16.31 -19.07 12.55
N MET A 39 15.81 -17.95 12.05
CA MET A 39 16.02 -17.50 10.67
C MET A 39 17.39 -16.84 10.56
N ALA A 40 18.43 -17.57 10.92
CA ALA A 40 19.80 -17.26 10.56
C ALA A 40 20.24 -18.34 9.57
N THR A 41 19.93 -18.14 8.29
CA THR A 41 20.64 -18.85 7.24
C THR A 41 22.00 -18.17 7.15
N GLU A 42 23.03 -18.79 7.74
CA GLU A 42 24.41 -18.37 7.53
C GLU A 42 24.74 -18.59 6.05
N THR A 43 24.73 -17.51 5.27
CA THR A 43 25.33 -17.50 3.94
C THR A 43 26.84 -17.51 4.12
N ALA A 44 27.50 -18.61 3.77
CA ALA A 44 28.95 -18.66 3.69
C ALA A 44 29.44 -17.62 2.67
N LEU A 45 30.23 -16.65 3.13
CA LEU A 45 30.91 -15.71 2.26
C LEU A 45 31.92 -16.48 1.38
N PRO A 46 32.00 -16.21 0.07
CA PRO A 46 33.04 -16.80 -0.76
C PRO A 46 34.40 -16.33 -0.23
N THR A 47 35.24 -17.27 0.18
CA THR A 47 36.65 -17.00 0.47
C THR A 47 37.38 -16.82 -0.85
N ASP A 48 37.38 -15.59 -1.34
CA ASP A 48 38.30 -15.19 -2.41
C ASP A 48 39.72 -15.35 -1.89
N THR A 49 40.39 -16.40 -2.35
CA THR A 49 41.84 -16.52 -2.32
C THR A 49 42.41 -15.57 -3.37
N ALA A 50 42.29 -14.28 -3.08
CA ALA A 50 42.96 -13.23 -3.83
C ALA A 50 44.36 -13.04 -3.24
N SER A 51 45.36 -13.12 -4.12
CA SER A 51 46.77 -12.79 -3.87
C SER A 51 46.96 -11.41 -3.22
N PRO A 52 48.08 -11.17 -2.51
CA PRO A 52 48.31 -9.94 -1.75
C PRO A 52 48.25 -8.68 -2.63
N PRO A 53 47.73 -7.54 -2.14
CA PRO A 53 47.73 -6.30 -2.90
C PRO A 53 49.12 -5.66 -2.93
N GLU A 54 49.59 -5.36 -4.15
CA GLU A 54 50.72 -4.47 -4.42
C GLU A 54 50.45 -3.04 -3.92
N PRO A 55 51.49 -2.28 -3.51
CA PRO A 55 51.33 -0.99 -2.86
C PRO A 55 50.78 0.11 -3.78
N VAL A 56 49.84 0.87 -3.22
CA VAL A 56 49.10 1.98 -3.83
C VAL A 56 50.04 3.12 -4.25
N SER A 57 50.26 3.30 -5.55
CA SER A 57 50.79 4.57 -6.09
C SER A 57 49.64 5.50 -6.46
N SER A 58 49.63 6.67 -5.83
CA SER A 58 48.78 7.82 -6.05
C SER A 58 48.59 8.19 -7.53
N GLN A 59 47.36 8.07 -8.06
CA GLN A 59 46.96 8.82 -9.25
C GLN A 59 45.56 9.42 -9.07
N LYS A 60 45.56 10.75 -8.93
CA LYS A 60 44.42 11.63 -9.18
C LYS A 60 44.02 11.45 -10.65
N ASN A 61 42.86 10.85 -10.89
CA ASN A 61 41.95 11.05 -12.02
C ASN A 61 40.98 9.86 -12.04
N ARG A 62 39.89 9.94 -11.27
CA ARG A 62 38.78 9.00 -11.44
C ARG A 62 38.08 9.32 -12.76
N ILE A 63 38.56 8.71 -13.84
CA ILE A 63 37.76 8.51 -15.04
C ILE A 63 36.55 7.69 -14.57
N PHE A 64 35.35 8.22 -14.79
CA PHE A 64 34.11 7.53 -14.47
C PHE A 64 34.04 6.26 -15.33
N ASP A 65 34.20 5.10 -14.71
CA ASP A 65 34.24 3.82 -15.39
C ASP A 65 32.83 3.45 -15.86
N SER A 66 32.52 3.72 -17.14
CA SER A 66 31.21 3.48 -17.74
C SER A 66 30.86 2.00 -17.89
N SER A 67 31.80 1.10 -17.58
CA SER A 67 31.64 -0.36 -17.61
C SER A 67 30.59 -0.87 -16.62
N PHE A 68 30.32 -0.14 -15.53
CA PHE A 68 29.21 -0.46 -14.62
C PHE A 68 27.83 -0.25 -15.25
N LEU A 69 27.70 0.66 -16.21
CA LEU A 69 26.44 0.89 -16.93
C LEU A 69 26.21 -0.17 -18.03
N THR A 70 27.27 -0.83 -18.52
CA THR A 70 27.13 -1.89 -19.53
C THR A 70 26.69 -3.24 -18.94
N ASN A 71 26.88 -3.46 -17.64
CA ASN A 71 26.44 -4.69 -16.96
C ASN A 71 25.09 -4.57 -16.25
N ALA A 72 24.52 -3.37 -16.17
CA ALA A 72 23.15 -3.17 -15.73
C ALA A 72 22.19 -3.43 -16.91
N SER A 73 22.08 -4.69 -17.34
CA SER A 73 21.00 -5.08 -18.24
C SER A 73 19.66 -4.87 -17.52
N ASP A 74 18.71 -4.21 -18.19
CA ASP A 74 17.32 -4.17 -17.72
C ASP A 74 16.86 -5.60 -17.38
N PRO A 75 16.05 -5.82 -16.33
CA PRO A 75 15.54 -7.14 -16.02
C PRO A 75 14.79 -7.68 -17.25
N VAL A 76 15.36 -8.69 -17.91
CA VAL A 76 14.75 -9.31 -19.08
C VAL A 76 13.60 -10.18 -18.58
N TYR A 77 12.38 -9.75 -18.87
CA TYR A 77 11.20 -10.57 -18.66
C TYR A 77 11.00 -11.41 -19.93
N ASP A 78 11.31 -12.70 -19.87
CA ASP A 78 11.00 -13.66 -20.95
C ASP A 78 9.49 -13.90 -20.96
N LEU A 79 8.77 -13.06 -21.70
CA LEU A 79 7.32 -13.16 -21.89
C LEU A 79 7.05 -14.08 -23.09
N PRO A 80 6.13 -15.07 -22.97
CA PRO A 80 5.92 -16.08 -24.00
C PRO A 80 5.34 -15.51 -25.30
N ASP A 81 4.52 -14.47 -25.19
CA ASP A 81 3.91 -13.75 -26.31
C ASP A 81 4.37 -12.30 -26.31
N SER A 82 4.64 -11.75 -27.49
CA SER A 82 4.99 -10.32 -27.63
C SER A 82 3.80 -9.40 -27.32
N THR A 83 2.57 -9.88 -27.54
CA THR A 83 1.36 -9.05 -27.52
C THR A 83 0.21 -9.78 -26.84
N VAL A 84 -0.71 -9.00 -26.28
CA VAL A 84 -1.82 -9.46 -25.45
C VAL A 84 -3.11 -8.76 -25.88
N THR A 85 -4.19 -9.51 -25.96
CA THR A 85 -5.47 -9.04 -26.50
C THR A 85 -6.45 -8.65 -25.40
N THR A 86 -7.00 -7.45 -25.48
CA THR A 86 -8.02 -6.94 -24.55
C THR A 86 -9.34 -6.69 -25.29
N THR A 87 -10.46 -7.05 -24.68
CA THR A 87 -11.81 -6.76 -25.19
C THR A 87 -12.21 -5.33 -24.88
N ILE A 88 -12.78 -4.64 -25.86
CA ILE A 88 -13.44 -3.35 -25.67
C ILE A 88 -14.93 -3.56 -25.52
N TYR A 89 -15.49 -3.04 -24.44
CA TYR A 89 -16.90 -3.09 -24.13
C TYR A 89 -17.61 -1.76 -24.41
N LYS A 90 -18.88 -1.83 -24.76
CA LYS A 90 -19.75 -0.65 -24.86
C LYS A 90 -20.37 -0.35 -23.50
N PHE A 91 -20.02 0.77 -22.87
CA PHE A 91 -20.70 1.21 -21.64
C PHE A 91 -22.03 1.91 -22.00
N PRO A 92 -23.16 1.66 -21.30
CA PRO A 92 -23.32 0.90 -20.05
C PRO A 92 -23.72 -0.58 -20.20
N GLU A 93 -24.07 -1.02 -21.43
CA GLU A 93 -24.63 -2.37 -21.70
C GLU A 93 -23.61 -3.50 -21.54
N MET A 94 -22.32 -3.18 -21.58
CA MET A 94 -21.19 -4.10 -21.49
C MET A 94 -21.14 -5.14 -22.63
N GLU A 95 -21.58 -4.76 -23.82
CA GLU A 95 -21.45 -5.59 -25.03
C GLU A 95 -20.02 -5.54 -25.58
N PRO A 96 -19.39 -6.68 -25.91
CA PRO A 96 -18.07 -6.70 -26.52
C PRO A 96 -18.12 -6.21 -27.97
N ILE A 97 -17.45 -5.09 -28.26
CA ILE A 97 -17.45 -4.46 -29.58
C ILE A 97 -16.35 -5.03 -30.47
N ARG A 98 -15.11 -5.02 -29.96
CA ARG A 98 -13.91 -5.41 -30.69
C ARG A 98 -12.78 -5.82 -29.76
N PHE A 99 -11.76 -6.42 -30.33
CA PHE A 99 -10.52 -6.76 -29.65
C PHE A 99 -9.42 -5.76 -30.02
N GLU A 100 -8.60 -5.39 -29.05
CA GLU A 100 -7.39 -4.59 -29.25
C GLU A 100 -6.17 -5.30 -28.69
N THR A 101 -5.05 -5.15 -29.38
CA THR A 101 -3.79 -5.79 -29.01
C THR A 101 -2.85 -4.76 -28.39
N TYR A 102 -2.33 -5.07 -27.21
CA TYR A 102 -1.32 -4.29 -26.49
C TYR A 102 -0.02 -5.09 -26.39
N ASP A 103 1.12 -4.43 -26.24
CA ASP A 103 2.39 -5.11 -25.99
C ASP A 103 2.38 -5.74 -24.58
N SER A 104 2.92 -6.96 -24.49
CA SER A 104 3.02 -7.76 -23.27
C SER A 104 3.71 -7.00 -22.13
N LYS A 105 4.66 -6.12 -22.45
CA LYS A 105 5.37 -5.28 -21.48
C LYS A 105 4.47 -4.22 -20.81
N HIS A 106 3.30 -3.95 -21.36
CA HIS A 106 2.35 -2.98 -20.79
C HIS A 106 1.32 -3.65 -19.88
N LEU A 107 0.69 -4.74 -20.33
CA LEU A 107 -0.46 -5.37 -19.65
C LEU A 107 -0.20 -6.79 -19.14
N TYR A 108 1.00 -7.36 -19.33
CA TYR A 108 1.30 -8.74 -18.93
C TYR A 108 2.65 -8.90 -18.23
N LEU A 109 3.05 -7.89 -17.46
CA LEU A 109 4.25 -7.97 -16.63
C LEU A 109 4.08 -8.95 -15.45
N PRO A 110 5.18 -9.61 -15.02
CA PRO A 110 5.15 -10.44 -13.83
C PRO A 110 4.84 -9.61 -12.58
N LEU A 111 4.21 -10.24 -11.59
CA LEU A 111 3.82 -9.55 -10.36
C LEU A 111 5.06 -9.25 -9.51
N ARG A 112 5.35 -7.96 -9.32
CA ARG A 112 6.44 -7.47 -8.47
C ARG A 112 5.92 -6.67 -7.29
N ARG A 113 5.72 -7.35 -6.16
CA ARG A 113 5.17 -6.75 -4.92
C ARG A 113 6.09 -5.71 -4.31
N ASP A 114 7.40 -5.89 -4.45
CA ASP A 114 8.45 -4.97 -4.01
C ASP A 114 8.31 -3.58 -4.65
N ILE A 115 8.08 -3.55 -5.97
CA ILE A 115 7.91 -2.31 -6.73
C ILE A 115 6.58 -1.63 -6.38
N LEU A 116 5.49 -2.40 -6.37
CA LEU A 116 4.16 -1.89 -6.01
C LEU A 116 4.17 -1.28 -4.59
N HIS A 117 4.80 -1.96 -3.63
CA HIS A 117 4.93 -1.46 -2.26
C HIS A 117 5.67 -0.12 -2.21
N ARG A 118 6.78 0.03 -2.95
CA ARG A 118 7.54 1.29 -3.00
C ARG A 118 6.70 2.44 -3.57
N ALA A 119 5.95 2.20 -4.64
CA ALA A 119 5.08 3.22 -5.24
C ALA A 119 3.96 3.65 -4.29
N VAL A 120 3.29 2.69 -3.63
CA VAL A 120 2.19 2.99 -2.70
C VAL A 120 2.68 3.76 -1.46
N ILE A 121 3.86 3.42 -0.93
CA ILE A 121 4.47 4.19 0.18
C ILE A 121 4.82 5.61 -0.28
N PHE A 122 5.47 5.74 -1.45
CA PHE A 122 5.81 7.03 -2.04
C PHE A 122 4.58 7.95 -2.17
N GLU A 123 3.47 7.44 -2.71
CA GLU A 123 2.19 8.16 -2.82
C GLU A 123 1.61 8.53 -1.44
N GLY A 124 1.66 7.60 -0.48
CA GLY A 124 1.19 7.83 0.89
C GLY A 124 1.99 8.90 1.64
N ASP A 125 3.30 8.92 1.45
CA ASP A 125 4.21 9.90 2.02
C ASP A 125 3.98 11.30 1.42
N ALA A 126 3.78 11.38 0.10
CA ALA A 126 3.50 12.63 -0.60
C ALA A 126 2.13 13.23 -0.25
N THR A 127 1.12 12.38 -0.01
CA THR A 127 -0.25 12.82 0.35
C THR A 127 -0.32 13.38 1.79
N ARG A 128 0.69 13.12 2.63
CA ARG A 128 0.67 13.44 4.05
C ARG A 128 0.89 14.94 4.29
N GLN A 129 -0.04 15.60 4.99
CA GLN A 129 0.05 17.04 5.28
C GLN A 129 1.16 17.43 6.28
N GLY A 130 1.51 16.56 7.23
CA GLY A 130 2.62 16.82 8.16
C GLY A 130 2.46 18.01 9.12
N THR A 131 1.24 18.40 9.50
CA THR A 131 0.96 19.62 10.32
C THR A 131 1.06 19.44 11.84
N ALA A 132 1.41 18.25 12.31
CA ALA A 132 1.49 17.96 13.75
C ALA A 132 2.59 18.79 14.42
N SER A 133 2.22 19.58 15.43
CA SER A 133 3.13 20.45 16.17
C SER A 133 2.93 20.32 17.67
N THR A 134 4.03 20.21 18.42
CA THR A 134 4.04 20.20 19.88
C THR A 134 4.95 21.30 20.40
N LYS A 135 4.58 21.90 21.53
CA LYS A 135 5.40 22.94 22.14
C LYS A 135 6.62 22.35 22.81
N THR A 136 7.80 22.84 22.44
CA THR A 136 9.03 22.59 23.21
C THR A 136 9.03 23.41 24.50
N ARG A 137 9.97 23.14 25.41
CA ARG A 137 10.12 23.93 26.65
C ARG A 137 10.35 25.43 26.40
N TYR A 138 10.80 25.81 25.21
CA TYR A 138 11.08 27.18 24.81
C TYR A 138 9.83 27.91 24.27
N GLU A 139 8.84 27.14 23.82
CA GLU A 139 7.58 27.65 23.22
C GLU A 139 6.42 27.64 24.23
N VAL A 140 6.53 26.85 25.30
CA VAL A 140 5.53 26.82 26.37
C VAL A 140 5.53 28.14 27.13
N HIS A 141 4.34 28.73 27.26
CA HIS A 141 4.17 29.99 27.97
C HIS A 141 4.55 29.88 29.47
N GLY A 142 5.38 30.80 29.94
CA GLY A 142 5.77 30.92 31.34
C GLY A 142 7.05 31.72 31.56
N SER A 143 7.39 31.96 32.84
CA SER A 143 8.67 32.57 33.21
C SER A 143 9.83 31.57 33.10
N HIS A 144 10.96 32.02 32.57
CA HIS A 144 12.22 31.27 32.55
C HIS A 144 13.03 31.43 33.85
N ARG A 145 12.46 32.10 34.87
CA ARG A 145 13.06 32.20 36.20
C ARG A 145 13.18 30.82 36.83
N LYS A 146 14.30 30.59 37.51
CA LYS A 146 14.51 29.39 38.32
C LYS A 146 13.47 29.31 39.43
N ILE A 147 12.76 28.19 39.54
CA ILE A 147 11.63 28.02 40.46
C ILE A 147 12.07 28.11 41.92
N ARG A 148 13.25 27.60 42.27
CA ARG A 148 13.79 27.62 43.64
C ARG A 148 15.32 27.63 43.68
N PRO A 149 15.95 28.06 44.78
CA PRO A 149 17.42 28.16 44.87
C PRO A 149 18.11 26.80 44.67
N GLN A 150 19.40 26.84 44.32
CA GLN A 150 20.18 25.65 43.97
C GLN A 150 20.34 24.64 45.12
N LYS A 151 20.31 25.15 46.37
CA LYS A 151 20.50 24.40 47.62
C LYS A 151 19.62 25.03 48.72
N GLY A 152 19.49 24.36 49.85
CA GLY A 152 18.77 24.87 51.04
C GLY A 152 17.28 24.54 51.11
N THR A 153 16.70 23.87 50.10
CA THR A 153 15.25 23.58 50.05
C THR A 153 14.85 22.16 50.46
N GLY A 154 15.79 21.24 50.71
CA GLY A 154 15.49 19.83 51.04
C GLY A 154 14.87 18.97 49.91
N MET A 155 14.44 19.56 48.79
CA MET A 155 13.85 18.83 47.64
C MET A 155 14.78 18.80 46.41
N ALA A 156 14.50 17.94 45.41
CA ALA A 156 15.29 17.74 44.16
C ALA A 156 15.61 19.05 43.38
N ARG A 157 16.69 19.20 42.61
CA ARG A 157 16.95 20.50 41.96
C ARG A 157 15.93 20.82 40.85
N LEU A 158 15.47 22.09 40.78
CA LEU A 158 14.52 22.54 39.76
C LEU A 158 15.00 23.79 39.04
N GLY A 159 14.93 23.74 37.70
CA GLY A 159 15.24 24.86 36.81
C GLY A 159 14.00 25.69 36.51
N THR A 160 13.64 25.76 35.22
CA THR A 160 12.47 26.50 34.71
C THR A 160 11.19 25.67 34.78
N ARG A 161 10.02 26.33 34.79
CA ARG A 161 8.70 25.68 34.88
C ARG A 161 8.32 24.86 33.65
N GLN A 162 8.83 25.24 32.49
CA GLN A 162 8.54 24.62 31.19
C GLN A 162 9.29 23.31 30.97
N SER A 163 10.08 22.85 31.96
CA SER A 163 10.83 21.59 31.86
C SER A 163 9.90 20.41 31.54
N PRO A 164 10.26 19.52 30.60
CA PRO A 164 9.47 18.33 30.24
C PRO A 164 9.19 17.40 31.43
N MET A 165 10.04 17.45 32.48
CA MET A 165 9.85 16.66 33.70
C MET A 165 8.71 17.18 34.58
N LEU A 166 8.27 18.42 34.37
CA LEU A 166 7.24 19.07 35.17
C LEU A 166 5.88 19.02 34.47
N LYS A 167 4.82 19.04 35.27
CA LYS A 167 3.45 19.17 34.77
C LYS A 167 3.30 20.48 34.01
N GLY A 168 2.75 20.40 32.80
CA GLY A 168 2.59 21.56 31.92
C GLY A 168 3.89 22.05 31.28
N GLY A 169 4.97 21.26 31.35
CA GLY A 169 6.19 21.49 30.58
C GLY A 169 6.03 21.08 29.10
N GLY A 170 6.95 21.55 28.26
CA GLY A 170 6.98 21.21 26.83
C GLY A 170 7.53 19.80 26.59
N LYS A 171 7.21 19.19 25.44
CA LYS A 171 7.77 17.87 25.06
C LYS A 171 9.15 18.07 24.40
N SER A 172 10.15 17.27 24.80
CA SER A 172 11.51 17.40 24.24
C SER A 172 11.61 16.97 22.77
N PHE A 173 11.17 15.75 22.45
CA PHE A 173 11.16 15.21 21.09
C PHE A 173 9.71 15.03 20.65
N GLY A 174 8.98 16.15 20.60
CA GLY A 174 7.62 16.18 20.07
C GLY A 174 7.62 16.25 18.54
N PRO A 175 6.50 15.92 17.89
CA PRO A 175 6.35 16.19 16.47
C PRO A 175 6.37 17.70 16.21
N HIS A 176 7.03 18.07 15.12
CA HIS A 176 7.00 19.41 14.53
C HIS A 176 6.55 19.31 13.08
N PRO A 177 5.96 20.38 12.52
CA PRO A 177 5.56 20.40 11.13
C PRO A 177 6.79 20.12 10.24
N ARG A 178 6.68 19.11 9.39
CA ARG A 178 7.76 18.69 8.50
C ARG A 178 7.19 18.08 7.24
N ASP A 179 7.99 18.13 6.18
CA ASP A 179 7.70 17.37 4.98
C ASP A 179 7.99 15.88 5.21
N PHE A 180 7.08 15.04 4.73
CA PHE A 180 7.18 13.58 4.78
C PHE A 180 7.45 12.98 3.40
N SER A 181 7.44 13.79 2.35
CA SER A 181 7.67 13.32 0.99
C SER A 181 8.99 12.55 0.87
N THR A 182 8.92 11.43 0.15
CA THR A 182 10.08 10.60 -0.18
C THR A 182 10.29 10.64 -1.69
N GLU A 183 11.51 10.36 -2.16
CA GLU A 183 11.82 10.34 -3.59
C GLU A 183 11.78 8.92 -4.14
N LEU A 184 11.21 8.75 -5.34
CA LEU A 184 11.21 7.49 -6.08
C LEU A 184 11.67 7.73 -7.54
N PRO A 185 12.60 6.92 -8.08
CA PRO A 185 13.02 7.07 -9.47
C PRO A 185 11.84 6.89 -10.43
N ARG A 186 11.68 7.80 -11.40
CA ARG A 186 10.55 7.79 -12.34
C ARG A 186 10.35 6.44 -13.04
N LYS A 187 11.43 5.80 -13.50
CA LYS A 187 11.36 4.48 -14.13
C LYS A 187 10.77 3.39 -13.21
N VAL A 188 11.03 3.48 -11.91
CA VAL A 188 10.48 2.52 -10.93
C VAL A 188 8.99 2.79 -10.72
N TYR A 189 8.58 4.05 -10.70
CA TYR A 189 7.17 4.44 -10.59
C TYR A 189 6.36 4.01 -11.83
N ASP A 190 6.87 4.27 -13.04
CA ASP A 190 6.26 3.85 -14.30
C ASP A 190 6.14 2.31 -14.41
N LEU A 191 7.15 1.59 -13.92
CA LEU A 191 7.09 0.13 -13.81
C LEU A 191 6.03 -0.33 -12.79
N ALA A 192 5.82 0.40 -11.69
CA ALA A 192 4.76 0.10 -10.73
C ALA A 192 3.37 0.24 -11.36
N TRP A 193 3.13 1.31 -12.11
CA TRP A 193 1.89 1.55 -12.85
C TRP A 193 1.51 0.38 -13.76
N ARG A 194 2.43 -0.01 -14.66
CA ARG A 194 2.18 -1.13 -15.58
C ARG A 194 2.08 -2.47 -14.86
N THR A 195 2.83 -2.66 -13.77
CA THR A 195 2.73 -3.88 -12.95
C THR A 195 1.34 -3.98 -12.30
N ALA A 196 0.78 -2.86 -11.82
CA ALA A 196 -0.57 -2.81 -11.25
C ALA A 196 -1.64 -3.11 -12.29
N LEU A 197 -1.57 -2.46 -13.47
CA LEU A 197 -2.47 -2.73 -14.59
C LEU A 197 -2.36 -4.19 -15.06
N SER A 198 -1.14 -4.71 -15.19
CA SER A 198 -0.89 -6.10 -15.59
C SER A 198 -1.45 -7.10 -14.58
N TRP A 199 -1.45 -6.75 -13.29
CA TRP A 199 -2.05 -7.57 -12.25
C TRP A 199 -3.58 -7.60 -12.36
N ARG A 200 -4.23 -6.45 -12.61
CA ARG A 200 -5.67 -6.39 -12.85
C ARG A 200 -6.08 -7.10 -14.12
N TYR A 201 -5.31 -6.94 -15.19
CA TYR A 201 -5.53 -7.61 -16.46
C TYR A 201 -5.51 -9.14 -16.30
N ARG A 202 -4.47 -9.70 -15.66
CA ARG A 202 -4.36 -11.15 -15.42
C ARG A 202 -5.51 -11.73 -14.59
N ARG A 203 -6.16 -10.93 -13.75
CA ARG A 203 -7.30 -11.33 -12.93
C ARG A 203 -8.65 -11.14 -13.64
N GLY A 204 -8.68 -10.56 -14.84
CA GLY A 204 -9.93 -10.18 -15.51
C GLY A 204 -10.67 -9.03 -14.81
N GLU A 205 -9.96 -8.25 -13.99
CA GLU A 205 -10.50 -7.12 -13.23
C GLU A 205 -10.32 -5.78 -13.94
N LEU A 206 -9.48 -5.75 -14.98
CA LEU A 206 -9.34 -4.61 -15.88
C LEU A 206 -10.36 -4.74 -17.02
N ILE A 207 -11.33 -3.84 -17.03
CA ILE A 207 -12.39 -3.78 -18.04
C ILE A 207 -12.16 -2.53 -18.88
N VAL A 208 -11.95 -2.70 -20.18
CA VAL A 208 -11.73 -1.58 -21.10
C VAL A 208 -13.03 -1.27 -21.82
N CYS A 209 -13.48 -0.02 -21.72
CA CYS A 209 -14.69 0.47 -22.36
C CYS A 209 -14.35 1.38 -23.54
N GLU A 210 -15.30 1.52 -24.46
CA GLU A 210 -15.24 2.54 -25.50
C GLU A 210 -15.16 3.95 -24.89
N ASP A 211 -14.61 4.88 -25.66
CA ASP A 211 -14.54 6.29 -25.29
C ASP A 211 -15.96 6.88 -25.17
N GLY A 212 -16.18 7.79 -24.21
CA GLY A 212 -17.52 8.34 -24.01
C GLY A 212 -18.31 7.63 -22.93
N MET A 213 -17.64 7.11 -21.91
CA MET A 213 -18.25 6.49 -20.74
C MET A 213 -19.03 7.55 -19.96
N ASP A 214 -20.31 7.74 -20.29
CA ASP A 214 -21.23 8.64 -19.59
C ASP A 214 -22.62 8.01 -19.47
N ILE A 215 -23.45 8.60 -18.62
CA ILE A 215 -24.81 8.15 -18.36
C ILE A 215 -25.79 9.23 -18.83
N GLU A 216 -26.85 8.84 -19.52
CA GLU A 216 -27.90 9.77 -19.98
C GLU A 216 -28.62 10.45 -18.81
N PHE A 217 -29.01 9.66 -17.80
CA PHE A 217 -29.76 10.14 -16.64
C PHE A 217 -28.85 10.25 -15.40
N PRO A 218 -28.56 11.46 -14.88
CA PRO A 218 -27.71 11.66 -13.71
C PRO A 218 -28.45 11.33 -12.40
N LYS A 219 -28.98 10.11 -12.27
CA LYS A 219 -29.71 9.61 -11.11
C LYS A 219 -28.93 8.49 -10.44
N THR A 220 -28.74 8.59 -9.12
CA THR A 220 -28.02 7.60 -8.30
C THR A 220 -28.62 6.20 -8.43
N ARG A 221 -29.95 6.08 -8.48
CA ARG A 221 -30.64 4.79 -8.66
C ARG A 221 -30.23 4.08 -9.94
N PHE A 222 -30.03 4.82 -11.03
CA PHE A 222 -29.64 4.24 -12.31
C PHE A 222 -28.19 3.75 -12.26
N ALA A 223 -27.28 4.52 -11.63
CA ALA A 223 -25.90 4.05 -11.41
C ALA A 223 -25.85 2.78 -10.56
N LYS A 224 -26.64 2.71 -9.46
CA LYS A 224 -26.73 1.50 -8.63
C LYS A 224 -27.21 0.29 -9.42
N GLN A 225 -28.21 0.45 -10.28
CA GLN A 225 -28.69 -0.63 -11.15
C GLN A 225 -27.61 -1.15 -12.11
N ILE A 226 -26.81 -0.25 -12.71
CA ILE A 226 -25.66 -0.66 -13.54
C ILE A 226 -24.64 -1.43 -12.71
N PHE A 227 -24.31 -0.95 -11.51
CA PHE A 227 -23.35 -1.61 -10.63
C PHE A 227 -23.84 -3.00 -10.17
N GLU A 228 -25.11 -3.13 -9.82
CA GLU A 228 -25.73 -4.39 -9.41
C GLU A 228 -25.80 -5.39 -10.58
N HIS A 229 -26.23 -4.94 -11.76
CA HIS A 229 -26.35 -5.79 -12.95
C HIS A 229 -25.00 -6.38 -13.38
N ASN A 230 -23.92 -5.59 -13.28
CA ASN A 230 -22.59 -5.99 -13.74
C ASN A 230 -21.71 -6.62 -12.65
N GLY A 231 -22.20 -6.76 -11.42
CA GLY A 231 -21.41 -7.30 -10.30
C GLY A 231 -20.21 -6.42 -9.92
N TRP A 232 -20.46 -5.11 -9.86
CA TRP A 232 -19.47 -4.05 -9.64
C TRP A 232 -19.68 -3.29 -8.33
N GLY A 233 -20.79 -3.56 -7.64
CA GLY A 233 -21.17 -2.86 -6.41
C GLY A 233 -20.32 -3.24 -5.21
N GLN A 234 -20.75 -2.79 -4.04
CA GLN A 234 -20.02 -3.02 -2.78
C GLN A 234 -19.78 -4.50 -2.46
N GLN A 235 -20.73 -5.37 -2.83
CA GLN A 235 -20.66 -6.82 -2.58
C GLN A 235 -19.48 -7.49 -3.29
N ASP A 236 -19.06 -6.95 -4.43
CA ASP A 236 -17.99 -7.49 -5.28
C ASP A 236 -16.67 -6.70 -5.16
N GLY A 237 -16.51 -5.93 -4.08
CA GLY A 237 -15.27 -5.21 -3.78
C GLY A 237 -15.20 -3.78 -4.31
N ARG A 238 -16.30 -3.22 -4.82
CA ARG A 238 -16.43 -1.88 -5.41
C ARG A 238 -15.67 -1.71 -6.72
N SER A 239 -16.00 -0.67 -7.49
CA SER A 239 -15.39 -0.43 -8.80
C SER A 239 -14.84 0.98 -8.97
N LEU A 240 -13.67 1.09 -9.60
CA LEU A 240 -13.05 2.34 -10.02
C LEU A 240 -13.38 2.57 -11.49
N LEU A 241 -14.01 3.70 -11.82
CA LEU A 241 -14.23 4.14 -13.19
C LEU A 241 -13.23 5.25 -13.54
N ILE A 242 -12.48 5.07 -14.62
CA ILE A 242 -11.48 6.01 -15.09
C ILE A 242 -11.91 6.60 -16.43
N THR A 243 -11.99 7.93 -16.48
CA THR A 243 -12.43 8.68 -17.66
C THR A 243 -11.30 9.58 -18.18
N GLY A 244 -11.19 9.73 -19.50
CA GLY A 244 -10.22 10.65 -20.12
C GLY A 244 -10.58 12.13 -19.97
N GLY A 245 -11.83 12.43 -19.63
CA GLY A 245 -12.28 13.80 -19.38
C GLY A 245 -13.47 13.86 -18.44
N PHE A 246 -13.84 15.07 -18.01
CA PHE A 246 -14.91 15.25 -17.04
C PHE A 246 -16.30 14.93 -17.61
N ARG A 247 -16.94 13.87 -17.09
CA ARG A 247 -18.29 13.41 -17.47
C ARG A 247 -19.31 13.81 -16.42
N ARG A 248 -19.99 14.95 -16.62
CA ARG A 248 -20.84 15.56 -15.58
C ARG A 248 -21.90 14.61 -15.02
N ASN A 249 -22.57 13.84 -15.87
CA ASN A 249 -23.68 13.01 -15.44
C ASN A 249 -23.19 11.79 -14.66
N LEU A 250 -22.17 11.10 -15.17
CA LEU A 250 -21.51 10.00 -14.49
C LEU A 250 -20.95 10.41 -13.12
N PHE A 251 -20.17 11.49 -13.06
CA PHE A 251 -19.60 11.99 -11.80
C PHE A 251 -20.69 12.32 -10.78
N ARG A 252 -21.77 13.00 -11.21
CA ARG A 252 -22.89 13.34 -10.32
C ARG A 252 -23.61 12.09 -9.81
N ALA A 253 -23.85 11.11 -10.68
CA ALA A 253 -24.55 9.88 -10.32
C ALA A 253 -23.74 9.02 -9.33
N VAL A 254 -22.45 8.84 -9.60
CA VAL A 254 -21.57 7.97 -8.79
C VAL A 254 -21.13 8.66 -7.49
N ARG A 255 -20.94 9.99 -7.46
CA ARG A 255 -20.58 10.71 -6.23
C ARG A 255 -21.58 10.45 -5.09
N HIS A 256 -22.86 10.30 -5.42
CA HIS A 256 -23.90 9.98 -4.44
C HIS A 256 -24.03 8.47 -4.17
N ALA A 257 -23.45 7.60 -5.02
CA ALA A 257 -23.37 6.15 -4.85
C ALA A 257 -21.94 5.70 -4.46
N GLY A 258 -21.25 6.48 -3.62
CA GLY A 258 -19.84 6.24 -3.28
C GLY A 258 -19.56 4.90 -2.56
N GLU A 259 -20.59 4.22 -2.07
CA GLU A 259 -20.50 2.87 -1.48
C GLU A 259 -20.16 1.81 -2.54
N ASP A 260 -20.68 1.97 -3.76
CA ASP A 260 -20.55 1.01 -4.86
C ASP A 260 -19.28 1.23 -5.69
N GLY A 261 -18.85 2.48 -5.84
CA GLY A 261 -17.69 2.80 -6.64
C GLY A 261 -17.30 4.27 -6.63
N ARG A 262 -16.22 4.58 -7.33
CA ARG A 262 -15.70 5.94 -7.50
C ARG A 262 -15.38 6.20 -8.96
N VAL A 263 -15.49 7.46 -9.38
CA VAL A 263 -15.10 7.92 -10.71
C VAL A 263 -13.94 8.89 -10.54
N GLN A 264 -12.89 8.70 -11.32
CA GLN A 264 -11.74 9.59 -11.38
C GLN A 264 -11.41 9.93 -12.83
N MET A 265 -10.78 11.09 -13.02
CA MET A 265 -10.15 11.44 -14.30
C MET A 265 -8.76 10.84 -14.37
N VAL A 266 -8.25 10.54 -15.56
CA VAL A 266 -6.89 9.97 -15.77
C VAL A 266 -5.81 10.67 -14.94
N ARG A 267 -5.85 12.00 -14.88
CA ARG A 267 -4.85 12.84 -14.18
C ARG A 267 -4.90 12.76 -12.65
N GLU A 268 -5.98 12.20 -12.10
CA GLU A 268 -6.23 12.11 -10.66
C GLU A 268 -6.04 10.67 -10.14
N VAL A 269 -5.74 9.71 -11.03
CA VAL A 269 -5.54 8.31 -10.64
C VAL A 269 -4.11 8.09 -10.19
N ASP A 270 -3.96 7.35 -9.09
CA ASP A 270 -2.68 6.89 -8.55
C ASP A 270 -2.50 5.36 -8.66
N VAL A 271 -1.29 4.83 -8.45
CA VAL A 271 -1.03 3.38 -8.40
C VAL A 271 -1.83 2.73 -7.28
N LYS A 272 -1.91 3.39 -6.11
CA LYS A 272 -2.76 2.98 -5.00
C LYS A 272 -4.21 2.82 -5.43
N ASP A 273 -4.71 3.71 -6.30
CA ASP A 273 -6.10 3.69 -6.69
C ASP A 273 -6.47 2.50 -7.58
N LEU A 274 -5.53 2.08 -8.43
CA LEU A 274 -5.65 0.85 -9.21
C LEU A 274 -5.67 -0.40 -8.34
N LEU A 275 -5.14 -0.36 -7.12
CA LEU A 275 -5.01 -1.51 -6.21
C LEU A 275 -6.08 -1.56 -5.12
N GLU A 276 -6.80 -0.47 -4.85
CA GLU A 276 -7.75 -0.39 -3.73
C GLU A 276 -9.08 -1.13 -4.00
N LEU A 277 -9.68 -0.92 -5.17
CA LEU A 277 -11.04 -1.42 -5.46
C LEU A 277 -11.02 -2.82 -6.09
N GLY A 278 -12.16 -3.46 -6.23
CA GLY A 278 -12.28 -4.80 -6.82
C GLY A 278 -11.95 -4.79 -8.31
N ARG A 279 -12.57 -3.87 -9.06
CA ARG A 279 -12.44 -3.79 -10.53
C ARG A 279 -12.02 -2.39 -10.97
N VAL A 280 -11.35 -2.32 -12.11
CA VAL A 280 -10.96 -1.07 -12.77
C VAL A 280 -11.60 -1.04 -14.16
N ILE A 281 -12.50 -0.09 -14.36
CA ILE A 281 -13.23 0.14 -15.60
C ILE A 281 -12.67 1.42 -16.21
N ILE A 282 -12.04 1.32 -17.37
CA ILE A 282 -11.29 2.44 -17.96
C ILE A 282 -11.72 2.68 -19.41
N GLU A 283 -11.88 3.95 -19.80
CA GLU A 283 -12.03 4.31 -21.21
C GLU A 283 -10.76 3.91 -21.98
N LYS A 284 -10.91 3.46 -23.23
CA LYS A 284 -9.77 3.09 -24.08
C LYS A 284 -8.73 4.22 -24.19
N ARG A 285 -9.15 5.45 -24.53
CA ARG A 285 -8.25 6.62 -24.59
C ARG A 285 -7.51 6.86 -23.27
N ALA A 286 -8.18 6.66 -22.14
CA ALA A 286 -7.59 6.83 -20.83
C ALA A 286 -6.49 5.79 -20.57
N LEU A 287 -6.71 4.54 -20.97
CA LEU A 287 -5.69 3.49 -20.87
C LEU A 287 -4.48 3.82 -21.75
N ASP A 288 -4.71 4.22 -23.01
CA ASP A 288 -3.64 4.61 -23.94
C ASP A 288 -2.81 5.79 -23.41
N GLU A 289 -3.46 6.78 -22.80
CA GLU A 289 -2.80 7.94 -22.18
C GLU A 289 -1.90 7.51 -21.01
N ILE A 290 -2.42 6.70 -20.08
CA ILE A 290 -1.65 6.18 -18.93
C ILE A 290 -0.44 5.38 -19.41
N LEU A 291 -0.62 4.47 -20.38
CA LEU A 291 0.48 3.64 -20.90
C LEU A 291 1.54 4.49 -21.59
N LYS A 292 1.13 5.54 -22.32
CA LYS A 292 2.05 6.46 -22.99
C LYS A 292 2.84 7.33 -22.01
N GLU A 293 2.25 7.73 -20.90
CA GLU A 293 2.92 8.52 -19.85
C GLU A 293 3.93 7.68 -19.06
N HIS A 294 3.59 6.42 -18.77
CA HIS A 294 4.33 5.52 -17.88
C HIS A 294 5.16 4.46 -18.64
N GLN A 295 5.91 4.90 -19.66
CA GLN A 295 6.79 4.03 -20.47
C GLN A 295 8.28 4.40 -20.39
N SER A 296 8.70 5.20 -19.41
CA SER A 296 10.09 5.70 -19.35
C SER A 296 11.14 4.62 -19.07
N ASP A 297 10.73 3.45 -18.59
CA ASP A 297 11.60 2.28 -18.45
C ASP A 297 11.83 1.58 -19.81
N LEU A 298 10.82 1.55 -20.69
CA LEU A 298 10.93 0.95 -22.03
C LEU A 298 11.66 1.87 -23.00
N ILE A 299 11.28 3.15 -22.99
CA ILE A 299 11.80 4.16 -23.91
C ILE A 299 12.64 5.14 -23.10
N SER A 300 13.95 4.91 -23.10
CA SER A 300 14.93 5.76 -22.41
C SER A 300 15.03 7.19 -22.97
N LYS A 301 14.46 7.46 -24.16
CA LYS A 301 14.46 8.76 -24.84
C LYS A 301 13.05 9.35 -24.95
N ILE A 302 12.43 9.71 -23.83
CA ILE A 302 11.33 10.68 -23.88
C ILE A 302 11.97 12.06 -23.94
N LYS A 303 12.03 12.67 -25.13
CA LYS A 303 12.36 14.10 -25.27
C LYS A 303 11.47 14.89 -24.31
N ALA A 304 12.09 15.59 -23.38
CA ALA A 304 11.43 16.62 -22.59
C ALA A 304 10.76 17.64 -23.55
N LYS A 305 9.45 17.55 -23.67
CA LYS A 305 8.51 18.61 -24.10
C LYS A 305 7.29 18.37 -23.23
N SER A 306 6.85 19.29 -22.37
CA SER A 306 6.63 20.72 -22.60
C SER A 306 6.85 21.55 -21.33
N ALA A 307 7.76 22.51 -21.40
CA ALA A 307 7.60 23.77 -20.68
C ALA A 307 6.84 24.70 -21.64
N VAL A 308 5.56 24.95 -21.33
CA VAL A 308 4.81 26.17 -21.67
C VAL A 308 3.88 26.42 -20.50
#